data_AF-A0AAC9J152-F1
#
_entry.id   AF-A0AAC9J152-F1
#
_cell.length_a   1.000
_cell.length_b   1.000
_cell.length_c   1.000
_cell.angle_alpha   90.00
_cell.angle_beta   90.00
_cell.angle_gamma   90.00
#
_symmetry.space_group_name_H-M   'P 1'
#
loop_
_entity.id
_entity.type
_entity.pdbx_description
1 polymer ?
#
loop_
_entity_poly.entity_id
_entity_poly.type
_entity_poly.pdbx_seq_one_letter_code
_entity_poly.pdbx_strand_id
1 'polypeptide(L)'
;MTNKSKLRGHEIEFTNGIWIYSDTKEPTVNNERDCGHCGLSNTTEGHDGCLGALRGVMNACCGHGNINEAYVQFDDGVIVRKMNAMRAIDKLLDGE
;
A
#
# COMPACT_ATOMS: atom_id res chain seq x y z
N MET A 1 24.16 -7.50 2.08
CA MET A 1 22.82 -7.83 2.61
C MET A 1 21.82 -7.09 1.73
N THR A 2 20.92 -7.80 1.06
CA THR A 2 19.80 -7.16 0.35
C THR A 2 18.70 -6.87 1.36
N ASN A 3 18.30 -5.60 1.50
CA ASN A 3 17.15 -5.25 2.33
C ASN A 3 15.89 -5.74 1.60
N LYS A 4 15.07 -6.54 2.27
CA LYS A 4 13.79 -7.02 1.75
C LYS A 4 12.64 -6.29 2.41
N SER A 5 11.59 -6.04 1.65
CA SER A 5 10.31 -5.50 2.12
C SER A 5 9.20 -6.07 1.25
N LYS A 6 7.97 -5.57 1.38
CA LYS A 6 6.97 -5.73 0.34
C LYS A 6 6.29 -4.40 0.00
N LEU A 7 5.70 -4.36 -1.19
CA LEU A 7 4.93 -3.24 -1.71
C LEU A 7 3.63 -3.79 -2.30
N ARG A 8 2.48 -3.36 -1.76
CA ARG A 8 1.15 -3.85 -2.14
C ARG A 8 1.07 -5.39 -2.11
N GLY A 9 1.70 -6.03 -1.14
CA GLY A 9 1.76 -7.49 -0.99
C GLY A 9 2.83 -8.21 -1.83
N HIS A 10 3.54 -7.53 -2.74
CA HIS A 10 4.60 -8.12 -3.56
C HIS A 10 5.97 -7.97 -2.91
N GLU A 11 6.78 -9.04 -2.86
CA GLU A 11 8.14 -8.96 -2.33
C GLU A 11 9.00 -8.00 -3.17
N ILE A 12 9.71 -7.10 -2.47
CA ILE A 12 10.65 -6.17 -3.07
C ILE A 12 12.00 -6.28 -2.38
N GLU A 13 13.06 -6.05 -3.15
CA GLU A 13 14.43 -6.01 -2.63
C GLU A 13 15.14 -4.73 -3.05
N PHE A 14 15.95 -4.21 -2.15
CA PHE A 14 16.78 -3.05 -2.41
C PHE A 14 18.12 -3.49 -2.98
N THR A 15 18.37 -3.14 -4.24
CA THR A 15 19.61 -3.44 -4.95
C THR A 15 20.06 -2.24 -5.77
N ASN A 16 21.36 -1.98 -5.83
CA ASN A 16 21.95 -0.91 -6.64
C ASN A 16 21.29 0.47 -6.43
N GLY A 17 20.82 0.76 -5.21
CA GLY A 17 20.20 2.06 -4.88
C GLY A 17 18.71 2.19 -5.23
N ILE A 18 18.08 1.14 -5.75
CA ILE A 18 16.66 1.14 -6.13
C ILE A 18 15.91 -0.04 -5.52
N TRP A 19 14.59 0.12 -5.34
CA TRP A 19 13.70 -0.99 -5.01
C TRP A 19 13.23 -1.65 -6.31
N ILE A 20 13.32 -2.97 -6.35
CA ILE A 20 12.83 -3.81 -7.46
C ILE A 20 11.90 -4.89 -6.93
N TYR A 21 10.98 -5.34 -7.78
CA TYR A 21 10.19 -6.53 -7.49
C TYR A 21 11.07 -7.78 -7.50
N SER A 22 10.99 -8.60 -6.45
CA SER A 22 11.89 -9.74 -6.27
C SER A 22 11.69 -10.84 -7.33
N ASP A 23 10.51 -10.94 -7.93
CA ASP A 23 10.13 -11.97 -8.90
C ASP A 23 10.61 -11.69 -10.33
N THR A 24 10.49 -10.44 -10.77
CA THR A 24 10.67 -9.97 -12.15
C THR A 24 11.91 -9.11 -12.31
N LYS A 25 12.45 -8.61 -11.20
CA LYS A 25 13.58 -7.68 -11.13
C LYS A 25 13.31 -6.30 -11.76
N GLU A 26 12.04 -5.98 -12.01
CA GLU A 26 11.62 -4.68 -12.50
C GLU A 26 11.64 -3.61 -11.40
N PRO A 27 11.99 -2.35 -11.70
CA PRO A 27 11.90 -1.25 -10.75
C PRO A 27 10.48 -1.07 -10.22
N THR A 28 10.32 -0.76 -8.93
CA THR A 28 8.99 -0.46 -8.36
C THR A 28 8.49 0.94 -8.72
N VAL A 29 9.41 1.86 -9.01
CA VAL A 29 9.08 3.24 -9.42
C VAL A 29 8.48 3.22 -10.82
N ASN A 30 7.31 3.85 -10.99
CA ASN A 30 6.55 3.93 -12.25
C ASN A 30 6.05 2.57 -12.80
N ASN A 31 6.15 1.48 -12.03
CA ASN A 31 5.59 0.17 -12.38
C ASN A 31 4.69 -0.32 -11.26
N GLU A 32 3.63 0.44 -10.99
CA GLU A 32 2.63 0.06 -9.99
C GLU A 32 1.93 -1.23 -10.41
N ARG A 33 1.79 -2.15 -9.46
CA ARG A 33 1.09 -3.42 -9.65
C ARG A 33 -0.20 -3.45 -8.87
N ASP A 34 -1.13 -4.26 -9.36
CA ASP A 34 -2.32 -4.64 -8.62
C ASP A 34 -1.93 -5.19 -7.25
N CYS A 35 -2.81 -5.02 -6.27
CA CYS A 35 -2.59 -5.60 -4.96
C CYS A 35 -2.37 -7.11 -5.09
N GLY A 36 -1.23 -7.64 -4.60
CA GLY A 36 -0.88 -9.05 -4.71
C GLY A 36 -1.83 -10.00 -3.98
N HIS A 37 -2.67 -9.47 -3.08
CA HIS A 37 -3.73 -10.23 -2.40
C HIS A 37 -5.10 -10.08 -3.07
N CYS A 38 -5.60 -8.85 -3.23
CA CYS A 38 -6.93 -8.59 -3.76
C CYS A 38 -7.04 -8.67 -5.29
N GLY A 39 -5.92 -8.52 -6.02
CA GLY A 39 -5.90 -8.44 -7.48
C GLY A 39 -6.50 -7.16 -8.05
N LEU A 40 -6.64 -6.11 -7.23
CA LEU A 40 -7.24 -4.84 -7.63
C LEU A 40 -6.16 -3.80 -7.98
N SER A 41 -6.28 -3.24 -9.18
CA SER A 41 -5.57 -2.04 -9.64
C SER A 41 -6.06 -0.80 -8.91
N ASN A 42 -5.34 0.32 -9.04
CA ASN A 42 -5.87 1.60 -8.58
C ASN A 42 -7.17 1.98 -9.33
N THR A 43 -8.04 2.75 -8.70
CA THR A 43 -9.24 3.28 -9.35
C THR A 43 -8.85 4.25 -10.47
N THR A 44 -9.81 4.62 -11.32
CA THR A 44 -9.60 5.60 -12.40
C THR A 44 -9.11 6.95 -11.90
N GLU A 45 -9.45 7.31 -10.66
CA GLU A 45 -9.04 8.53 -9.97
C GLU A 45 -7.66 8.40 -9.29
N GLY A 46 -7.07 7.20 -9.31
CA GLY A 46 -5.76 6.90 -8.72
C GLY A 46 -5.81 6.41 -7.27
N HIS A 47 -6.99 6.11 -6.72
CA HIS A 47 -7.10 5.61 -5.34
C HIS A 47 -6.75 4.12 -5.24
N ASP A 48 -6.42 3.65 -4.03
CA ASP A 48 -6.15 2.23 -3.79
C ASP A 48 -7.41 1.40 -4.11
N GLY A 49 -7.31 0.44 -5.03
CA GLY A 49 -8.47 -0.33 -5.48
C GLY A 49 -9.15 -1.17 -4.40
N CYS A 50 -8.46 -1.48 -3.30
CA CYS A 50 -9.07 -2.23 -2.20
C CYS A 50 -9.93 -1.35 -1.30
N LEU A 51 -9.66 -0.04 -1.25
CA LEU A 51 -10.27 0.89 -0.32
C LEU A 51 -11.16 1.94 -1.01
N GLY A 52 -10.85 2.28 -2.26
CA GLY A 52 -11.47 3.41 -2.96
C GLY A 52 -11.02 4.76 -2.40
N ALA A 53 -11.85 5.78 -2.64
CA ALA A 53 -11.63 7.10 -2.08
C ALA A 53 -11.95 7.09 -0.57
N LEU A 54 -11.06 7.65 0.26
CA LEU A 54 -11.27 7.82 1.68
C LEU A 54 -11.15 9.30 2.05
N ARG A 55 -12.15 9.86 2.73
CA ARG A 55 -12.16 11.28 3.08
C ARG A 55 -11.03 11.64 4.06
N GLY A 56 -10.27 12.69 3.73
CA GLY A 56 -9.17 13.20 4.57
C GLY A 56 -7.90 12.34 4.51
N VAL A 57 -7.85 11.37 3.59
CA VAL A 57 -6.74 10.45 3.40
C VAL A 57 -6.06 10.75 2.08
N MET A 58 -4.74 10.94 2.14
CA MET A 58 -3.90 11.17 0.99
C MET A 58 -3.50 9.85 0.33
N ASN A 59 -3.07 8.86 1.13
CA ASN A 59 -2.65 7.54 0.68
C ASN A 59 -3.03 6.48 1.71
N ALA A 60 -3.43 5.28 1.27
CA ALA A 60 -3.66 4.17 2.17
C ALA A 60 -3.37 2.82 1.50
N CYS A 61 -3.16 1.79 2.32
CA CYS A 61 -3.15 0.40 1.89
C CYS A 61 -3.84 -0.46 2.94
N CYS A 62 -4.75 -1.32 2.48
CA CYS A 62 -5.54 -2.22 3.32
C CYS A 62 -4.70 -3.29 4.05
N GLY A 63 -3.47 -3.57 3.59
CA GLY A 63 -2.61 -4.58 4.22
C GLY A 63 -3.15 -6.01 4.18
N HIS A 64 -4.14 -6.36 3.35
CA HIS A 64 -4.74 -7.70 3.29
C HIS A 64 -3.71 -8.84 3.05
N GLY A 65 -2.58 -8.55 2.38
CA GLY A 65 -1.50 -9.53 2.20
C GLY A 65 -0.48 -9.60 3.36
N ASN A 66 -0.41 -8.57 4.19
CA ASN A 66 0.50 -8.46 5.33
C ASN A 66 0.11 -7.24 6.18
N ILE A 67 -0.37 -7.47 7.39
CA ILE A 67 -0.75 -6.38 8.29
C ILE A 67 0.39 -5.40 8.56
N ASN A 68 1.66 -5.82 8.47
CA ASN A 68 2.78 -4.89 8.67
C ASN A 68 2.91 -3.83 7.57
N GLU A 69 2.24 -4.02 6.43
CA GLU A 69 2.18 -3.05 5.33
C GLU A 69 0.97 -2.13 5.39
N ALA A 70 -0.02 -2.42 6.25
CA ALA A 70 -1.18 -1.55 6.40
C ALA A 70 -0.73 -0.15 6.81
N TYR A 71 -1.24 0.88 6.11
CA TYR A 71 -1.00 2.27 6.48
C TYR A 71 -2.13 3.17 6.03
N VAL A 72 -2.28 4.29 6.71
CA VAL A 72 -3.09 5.45 6.32
C VAL A 72 -2.24 6.68 6.50
N GLN A 73 -2.09 7.47 5.45
CA GLN A 73 -1.50 8.80 5.49
C GLN A 73 -2.62 9.82 5.31
N PHE A 74 -2.83 10.65 6.32
CA PHE A 74 -3.81 11.72 6.29
C PHE A 74 -3.26 12.97 5.59
N ASP A 75 -4.15 13.87 5.20
CA ASP A 75 -3.80 15.12 4.50
C ASP A 75 -2.91 16.06 5.34
N ASP A 76 -2.95 15.93 6.66
CA ASP A 76 -2.10 16.67 7.60
C ASP A 76 -0.69 16.08 7.77
N GLY A 77 -0.39 14.99 7.05
CA GLY A 77 0.89 14.29 7.10
C GLY A 77 1.02 13.25 8.21
N VAL A 78 0.00 13.05 9.06
CA VAL A 78 -0.01 11.97 10.05
C VAL A 78 -0.06 10.63 9.35
N ILE A 79 0.81 9.70 9.77
CA ILE A 79 0.84 8.33 9.24
C ILE A 79 0.55 7.33 10.35
N VAL A 80 -0.52 6.56 10.17
CA VAL A 80 -0.86 5.42 11.02
C VAL A 80 -0.47 4.14 10.30
N ARG A 81 0.07 3.15 11.02
CA ARG A 81 0.57 1.90 10.43
C ARG A 81 0.06 0.67 11.16
N LYS A 82 0.15 -0.47 10.49
CA LYS A 82 -0.13 -1.81 11.02
C LYS A 82 -1.56 -1.94 11.54
N MET A 83 -1.74 -2.61 12.67
CA MET A 83 -3.05 -2.80 13.31
C MET A 83 -3.81 -1.49 13.55
N ASN A 84 -3.12 -0.39 13.85
CA ASN A 84 -3.79 0.90 14.02
C ASN A 84 -4.30 1.46 12.69
N ALA A 85 -3.63 1.16 11.57
CA ALA A 85 -4.10 1.55 10.25
C ALA A 85 -5.36 0.79 9.86
N MET A 86 -5.40 -0.52 10.11
CA MET A 86 -6.62 -1.33 9.92
C MET A 86 -7.81 -0.73 10.67
N ARG A 87 -7.64 -0.45 11.97
CA ARG A 87 -8.69 0.16 12.80
C ARG A 87 -9.11 1.56 12.33
N ALA A 88 -8.18 2.31 11.73
CA ALA A 88 -8.50 3.61 11.16
C ALA A 88 -9.31 3.44 9.87
N ILE A 89 -8.93 2.51 9.00
CA ILE A 89 -9.64 2.17 7.76
C ILE A 89 -11.06 1.70 8.07
N ASP A 90 -11.25 0.79 9.04
CA ASP A 90 -12.57 0.30 9.42
C ASP A 90 -13.49 1.48 9.80
N LYS A 91 -13.00 2.40 10.63
CA LYS A 91 -13.75 3.61 11.02
C LYS A 91 -14.02 4.57 9.88
N LEU A 92 -13.12 4.65 8.89
CA LEU A 92 -13.28 5.51 7.72
C LEU A 92 -14.36 4.94 6.78
N LEU A 93 -14.41 3.62 6.63
CA LEU A 93 -15.40 2.93 5.80
C LEU A 93 -16.78 2.85 6.45
N ASP A 94 -16.86 2.69 7.77
CA ASP A 94 -18.13 2.64 8.52
C ASP A 94 -18.82 4.02 8.65
N GLY A 95 -18.10 5.10 8.33
CA GLY A 95 -18.54 6.49 8.48
C GLY A 95 -19.00 7.19 7.21
N GLU A 96 -19.11 6.46 6.08
CA GLU A 96 -19.68 6.93 4.81
C GLU A 96 -21.18 6.61 4.67
#